data_AF-A0A8T5IXZ2-F1
#
_entry.id   AF-A0A8T5IXZ2-F1
#
_cell.length_a   1.000
_cell.length_b   1.000
_cell.length_c   1.000
_cell.angle_alpha   90.00
_cell.angle_beta   90.00
_cell.angle_gamma   90.00
#
_symmetry.space_group_name_H-M   'P 1'
#
loop_
_entity.id
_entity.type
_entity.pdbx_description
1 polymer ?
#
loop_
_entity_poly.entity_id
_entity_poly.type
_entity_poly.pdbx_seq_one_letter_code
_entity_poly.pdbx_strand_id
1 'polypeptide(L)'
;MRFTKIAPLLLTSLLTAPNSLAAPPVDLDGDGIPAFRDCDDTDPRIRLPLRWYLDSDGDGFGDSSSMTPSCTPLSGYVRNSSDCDDTNPFIRRPLRQYLDSDGDGFGDISTRVHHCGRLSGYVRNSSDCDDTEFLANPGLEEICNDGIDNDCDGTPNDCELIGDIYLSDSHSTFTGENGSDYAGFSVSGAGDVNGDSINDILIGAHGEDSGGSSAGASYLVLGPTSGNVDLSLADAKFIGEDTSDSSGNPVSSAGDVNNDGFDDILIAAYGDDTNGSYAGAAYLVSGPVTGNLDLSLADAKLLGEAANDQAGYSVSNAGDFNYDGFDDLLVGATGDDTNGSSAGAAYLIFGPVTGQVELSSADVKFLGEDTNYFAGDTVSAAGDMDGDGFDDVLIGSSNQSTVRDYAGAVYLMLGPTSGQVDLSSAEASLIGEDEYHYVGEHKSSSGDINGDGHNDIIIGTGEDDTNGYKSGAAYLVLGPVSGQIDLSSADAKLLGERTTDQAGHSVSYVGDINEDSFDDIIVGANSEDSGGTNAGTVYLVTGPISGQIDLSSADAKFIGNAYDVAGHDVSGPGDVTGNGLDDILIGAYNSSTGTVYLIEGTNGY
;
A
#
# COMPACT_ATOMS: atom_id res chain seq x y z
N MET A 1 85.27 -98.64 19.66
CA MET A 1 85.71 -100.05 19.64
C MET A 1 84.49 -100.95 19.79
N ARG A 2 84.31 -101.89 18.87
CA ARG A 2 83.50 -103.14 18.93
C ARG A 2 81.95 -103.05 19.06
N PHE A 3 81.28 -103.29 17.92
CA PHE A 3 80.42 -104.46 17.59
C PHE A 3 80.00 -105.37 18.78
N THR A 4 78.80 -105.97 18.92
CA THR A 4 77.96 -106.68 17.93
C THR A 4 76.75 -107.31 18.68
N LYS A 5 75.58 -107.47 18.00
CA LYS A 5 74.75 -108.71 17.82
C LYS A 5 74.37 -109.59 19.06
N ILE A 6 73.25 -110.29 19.20
CA ILE A 6 72.23 -110.94 18.32
C ILE A 6 71.04 -111.34 19.26
N ALA A 7 69.82 -111.44 18.70
CA ALA A 7 68.55 -111.94 19.29
C ALA A 7 68.55 -113.51 19.50
N PRO A 8 67.44 -114.31 19.58
CA PRO A 8 65.99 -114.04 19.75
C PRO A 8 65.15 -115.09 20.58
N LEU A 9 63.81 -114.86 20.63
CA LEU A 9 62.63 -115.78 20.65
C LEU A 9 62.48 -116.87 21.77
N LEU A 10 61.32 -117.33 22.27
CA LEU A 10 59.91 -117.51 21.81
C LEU A 10 58.99 -117.46 23.08
N LEU A 11 57.90 -116.68 23.14
CA LEU A 11 56.51 -116.94 22.71
C LEU A 11 55.66 -117.90 23.60
N THR A 12 54.61 -117.35 24.23
CA THR A 12 53.19 -117.80 24.21
C THR A 12 52.36 -116.78 25.02
N SER A 13 51.48 -116.00 24.38
CA SER A 13 50.00 -116.16 24.30
C SER A 13 49.27 -115.72 25.59
N LEU A 14 48.23 -114.87 25.62
CA LEU A 14 47.40 -114.20 24.62
C LEU A 14 46.50 -113.18 25.38
N LEU A 15 46.21 -112.02 24.77
CA LEU A 15 44.94 -111.25 24.77
C LEU A 15 44.40 -110.68 26.12
N THR A 16 43.93 -109.42 26.27
CA THR A 16 43.26 -108.46 25.38
C THR A 16 43.45 -106.98 25.83
N ALA A 17 43.41 -106.09 24.84
CA ALA A 17 43.72 -104.65 24.76
C ALA A 17 42.55 -103.69 25.18
N PRO A 18 42.54 -102.36 24.87
CA PRO A 18 43.61 -101.35 24.78
C PRO A 18 43.28 -99.97 25.45
N ASN A 19 44.32 -99.14 25.56
CA ASN A 19 44.31 -97.68 25.72
C ASN A 19 43.57 -96.93 24.59
N SER A 20 43.05 -95.74 24.87
CA SER A 20 42.71 -94.73 23.85
C SER A 20 43.22 -93.35 24.26
N LEU A 21 44.17 -92.83 23.45
CA LEU A 21 44.56 -91.43 23.35
C LEU A 21 43.46 -90.67 22.59
N ALA A 22 42.91 -89.60 23.17
CA ALA A 22 42.08 -88.67 22.40
C ALA A 22 42.98 -87.84 21.46
N ALA A 23 42.60 -87.78 20.18
CA ALA A 23 43.27 -87.04 19.12
C ALA A 23 43.31 -85.52 19.40
N PRO A 24 44.28 -84.76 18.84
CA PRO A 24 44.20 -83.30 18.85
C PRO A 24 42.91 -82.83 18.15
N PRO A 25 42.30 -81.71 18.58
CA PRO A 25 41.12 -81.15 17.92
C PRO A 25 41.42 -80.96 16.43
N VAL A 26 40.60 -81.59 15.59
CA VAL A 26 40.74 -81.56 14.13
C VAL A 26 40.09 -80.27 13.66
N ASP A 27 40.86 -79.42 12.95
CA ASP A 27 40.36 -78.31 12.14
C ASP A 27 39.53 -78.91 10.98
N LEU A 28 38.20 -78.91 11.12
CA LEU A 28 37.30 -79.68 10.25
C LEU A 28 37.07 -78.99 8.90
N ASP A 29 37.15 -77.65 8.87
CA ASP A 29 36.88 -76.85 7.67
C ASP A 29 38.14 -76.38 6.93
N GLY A 30 39.31 -76.59 7.53
CA GLY A 30 40.63 -76.42 6.93
C GLY A 30 41.10 -74.97 6.87
N ASP A 31 40.57 -74.09 7.71
CA ASP A 31 40.90 -72.66 7.71
C ASP A 31 42.18 -72.29 8.47
N GLY A 32 42.76 -73.26 9.20
CA GLY A 32 43.97 -73.14 9.99
C GLY A 32 43.76 -72.80 11.48
N ILE A 33 42.52 -72.68 11.95
CA ILE A 33 42.17 -72.46 13.36
C ILE A 33 41.75 -73.78 13.99
N PRO A 34 42.38 -74.23 15.09
CA PRO A 34 41.98 -75.48 15.74
C PRO A 34 40.60 -75.35 16.40
N ALA A 35 39.76 -76.39 16.32
CA ALA A 35 38.37 -76.44 16.82
C ALA A 35 38.06 -75.77 18.18
N PHE A 36 39.01 -75.73 19.13
CA PHE A 36 38.81 -75.11 20.44
C PHE A 36 38.95 -73.57 20.44
N ARG A 37 39.41 -72.99 19.33
CA ARG A 37 39.53 -71.55 19.06
C ARG A 37 38.70 -71.10 17.87
N ASP A 38 38.03 -72.05 17.21
CA ASP A 38 37.14 -71.79 16.11
C ASP A 38 35.72 -71.60 16.63
N CYS A 39 35.04 -70.56 16.15
CA CYS A 39 33.67 -70.29 16.54
C CYS A 39 32.68 -71.25 15.87
N ASP A 40 33.01 -71.76 14.69
CA ASP A 40 32.31 -72.85 14.02
C ASP A 40 33.31 -73.63 13.17
N ASP A 41 33.88 -74.67 13.76
CA ASP A 41 34.86 -75.60 13.17
C ASP A 41 34.33 -76.35 11.93
N THR A 42 33.15 -76.02 11.42
CA THR A 42 32.56 -76.57 10.20
C THR A 42 32.32 -75.53 9.08
N ASP A 43 32.57 -74.24 9.32
CA ASP A 43 32.46 -73.16 8.33
C ASP A 43 33.70 -72.25 8.35
N PRO A 44 34.54 -72.29 7.29
CA PRO A 44 35.86 -71.65 7.27
C PRO A 44 35.79 -70.12 7.19
N ARG A 45 34.60 -69.53 7.34
CA ARG A 45 34.31 -68.09 7.38
C ARG A 45 34.03 -67.59 8.80
N ILE A 46 33.72 -68.47 9.76
CA ILE A 46 33.30 -68.10 11.13
C ILE A 46 34.44 -68.39 12.11
N ARG A 47 35.60 -67.79 11.85
CA ARG A 47 36.86 -68.08 12.55
C ARG A 47 37.01 -67.41 13.91
N LEU A 48 36.29 -66.30 14.09
CA LEU A 48 36.39 -65.40 15.24
C LEU A 48 35.00 -64.98 15.70
N PRO A 49 34.83 -64.62 16.99
CA PRO A 49 33.56 -64.12 17.50
C PRO A 49 33.05 -62.94 16.67
N LEU A 50 31.79 -63.03 16.24
CA LEU A 50 31.11 -61.93 15.56
C LEU A 50 30.73 -60.84 16.57
N ARG A 51 30.62 -59.60 16.10
CA ARG A 51 30.15 -58.48 16.93
C ARG A 51 28.64 -58.50 17.01
N TRP A 52 28.12 -58.55 18.23
CA TRP A 52 26.71 -58.45 18.57
C TRP A 52 26.51 -57.18 19.38
N TYR A 53 25.49 -56.40 19.03
CA TYR A 53 25.14 -55.13 19.67
C TYR A 53 23.83 -55.34 20.42
N LEU A 54 23.77 -54.89 21.68
CA LEU A 54 22.54 -55.00 22.48
C LEU A 54 21.41 -54.31 21.72
N ASP A 55 20.23 -54.93 21.70
CA ASP A 55 19.00 -54.42 21.10
C ASP A 55 17.95 -54.42 22.22
N SER A 56 17.95 -53.35 23.03
CA SER A 56 17.17 -53.33 24.27
C SER A 56 15.67 -53.11 24.05
N ASP A 57 15.28 -52.52 22.93
CA ASP A 57 13.89 -52.24 22.57
C ASP A 57 13.28 -53.24 21.56
N GLY A 58 14.10 -54.11 20.97
CA GLY A 58 13.71 -55.24 20.14
C GLY A 58 13.39 -54.88 18.69
N ASP A 59 13.94 -53.78 18.18
CA ASP A 59 13.56 -53.21 16.89
C ASP A 59 14.41 -53.72 15.71
N GLY A 60 15.47 -54.48 16.00
CA GLY A 60 16.39 -55.06 15.03
C GLY A 60 17.70 -54.27 14.81
N PHE A 61 17.87 -53.13 15.48
CA PHE A 61 19.07 -52.29 15.51
C PHE A 61 19.66 -52.35 16.92
N GLY A 62 20.98 -52.22 17.03
CA GLY A 62 21.62 -52.28 18.35
C GLY A 62 22.63 -51.15 18.55
N ASP A 63 22.82 -50.80 19.81
CA ASP A 63 23.73 -49.74 20.25
C ASP A 63 25.20 -50.08 19.94
N SER A 64 25.81 -49.24 19.12
CA SER A 64 27.24 -49.33 18.77
C SER A 64 28.19 -49.28 19.98
N SER A 65 27.77 -48.65 21.09
CA SER A 65 28.52 -48.53 22.33
C SER A 65 28.41 -49.77 23.23
N SER A 66 27.39 -50.62 23.00
CA SER A 66 27.07 -51.82 23.76
C SER A 66 27.36 -53.10 22.97
N MET A 67 28.62 -53.28 22.57
CA MET A 67 29.09 -54.39 21.72
C MET A 67 29.70 -55.54 22.53
N THR A 68 29.22 -56.76 22.28
CA THR A 68 29.75 -58.01 22.84
C THR A 68 30.18 -58.99 21.73
N PRO A 69 31.43 -59.48 21.72
CA PRO A 69 31.86 -60.51 20.79
C PRO A 69 31.33 -61.90 21.18
N SER A 70 30.70 -62.62 20.25
CA SER A 70 30.22 -64.00 20.47
C SER A 70 30.27 -64.85 19.20
N CYS A 71 30.60 -66.14 19.35
CA CYS A 71 30.56 -67.14 18.28
C CYS A 71 29.13 -67.50 17.86
N THR A 72 28.17 -67.42 18.79
CA THR A 72 26.76 -67.72 18.56
C THR A 72 25.87 -66.50 18.83
N PRO A 73 24.68 -66.42 18.22
CA PRO A 73 23.72 -65.34 18.51
C PRO A 73 23.40 -65.23 20.00
N LEU A 74 23.52 -64.02 20.54
CA LEU A 74 23.12 -63.71 21.91
C LEU A 74 21.64 -63.29 21.91
N SER A 75 20.87 -63.77 22.88
CA SER A 75 19.47 -63.35 23.05
C SER A 75 19.44 -61.86 23.44
N GLY A 76 18.66 -61.05 22.71
CA GLY A 76 18.59 -59.59 22.91
C GLY A 76 19.72 -58.81 22.24
N TYR A 77 20.47 -59.40 21.30
CA TYR A 77 21.49 -58.69 20.53
C TYR A 77 21.31 -58.91 19.02
N VAL A 78 21.73 -57.93 18.23
CA VAL A 78 21.67 -57.94 16.76
C VAL A 78 23.03 -57.66 16.13
N ARG A 79 23.13 -57.90 14.82
CA ARG A 79 24.35 -57.66 14.02
C ARG A 79 24.49 -56.23 13.54
N ASN A 80 23.40 -55.47 13.53
CA ASN A 80 23.35 -54.11 13.04
C ASN A 80 23.61 -53.14 14.18
N SER A 81 24.66 -52.33 14.08
CA SER A 81 25.09 -51.42 15.15
C SER A 81 24.56 -49.99 14.99
N SER A 82 23.49 -49.81 14.22
CA SER A 82 23.08 -48.47 13.78
C SER A 82 21.97 -47.88 14.62
N ASP A 83 21.75 -48.36 15.85
CA ASP A 83 20.75 -47.76 16.73
C ASP A 83 21.27 -46.47 17.37
N CYS A 84 20.45 -45.44 17.29
CA CYS A 84 20.72 -44.14 17.89
C CYS A 84 20.23 -44.07 19.33
N ASP A 85 19.08 -44.70 19.62
CA ASP A 85 18.46 -44.75 20.94
C ASP A 85 17.91 -46.16 21.17
N ASP A 86 18.77 -47.02 21.73
CA ASP A 86 18.52 -48.43 22.03
C ASP A 86 17.35 -48.68 22.98
N THR A 87 16.75 -47.61 23.52
CA THR A 87 15.60 -47.69 24.44
C THR A 87 14.27 -47.36 23.77
N ASN A 88 14.28 -46.96 22.49
CA ASN A 88 13.10 -46.51 21.75
C ASN A 88 13.05 -47.06 20.31
N PRO A 89 12.13 -48.00 20.01
CA PRO A 89 12.14 -48.78 18.76
C PRO A 89 11.74 -47.97 17.52
N PHE A 90 11.46 -46.68 17.69
CA PHE A 90 11.12 -45.73 16.64
C PHE A 90 12.27 -44.77 16.28
N ILE A 91 13.37 -44.74 17.03
CA ILE A 91 14.47 -43.75 16.87
C ILE A 91 15.77 -44.44 16.44
N ARG A 92 15.73 -45.04 15.25
CA ARG A 92 16.87 -45.78 14.67
C ARG A 92 18.00 -44.91 14.12
N ARG A 93 17.76 -43.62 13.93
CA ARG A 93 18.73 -42.69 13.31
C ARG A 93 18.61 -41.32 13.93
N PRO A 94 19.70 -40.53 13.97
CA PRO A 94 19.64 -39.16 14.44
C PRO A 94 18.62 -38.37 13.63
N LEU A 95 17.72 -37.68 14.31
CA LEU A 95 16.86 -36.68 13.70
C LEU A 95 17.71 -35.47 13.35
N ARG A 96 17.56 -34.97 12.12
CA ARG A 96 18.03 -33.64 11.78
C ARG A 96 17.02 -32.64 12.33
N GLN A 97 17.50 -31.70 13.11
CA GLN A 97 16.71 -30.65 13.73
C GLN A 97 17.48 -29.34 13.68
N TYR A 98 16.76 -28.24 13.73
CA TYR A 98 17.26 -26.88 13.60
C TYR A 98 16.87 -26.11 14.85
N LEU A 99 17.75 -25.23 15.33
CA LEU A 99 17.39 -24.34 16.45
C LEU A 99 16.16 -23.54 16.02
N ASP A 100 15.28 -23.28 16.98
CA ASP A 100 14.06 -22.49 16.84
C ASP A 100 14.14 -21.48 18.00
N SER A 101 14.72 -20.32 17.73
CA SER A 101 15.11 -19.38 18.80
C SER A 101 13.95 -18.49 19.25
N ASP A 102 13.02 -18.14 18.37
CA ASP A 102 11.82 -17.35 18.65
C ASP A 102 10.59 -18.20 19.04
N GLY A 103 10.56 -19.49 18.70
CA GLY A 103 9.51 -20.43 19.06
C GLY A 103 8.33 -20.49 18.09
N ASP A 104 8.47 -20.07 16.84
CA ASP A 104 7.40 -20.04 15.83
C ASP A 104 7.14 -21.41 15.15
N GLY A 105 8.08 -22.35 15.28
CA GLY A 105 7.99 -23.70 14.70
C GLY A 105 8.82 -23.94 13.44
N PHE A 106 9.49 -22.90 12.93
CA PHE A 106 10.51 -22.90 11.90
C PHE A 106 11.89 -22.78 12.58
N GLY A 107 12.95 -22.97 11.80
CA GLY A 107 14.27 -23.07 12.41
C GLY A 107 15.42 -22.72 11.49
N ASP A 108 16.51 -22.19 12.06
CA ASP A 108 17.70 -21.77 11.32
C ASP A 108 18.43 -22.92 10.62
N ILE A 109 18.46 -22.88 9.28
CA ILE A 109 19.20 -23.83 8.42
C ILE A 109 20.71 -23.88 8.75
N SER A 110 21.26 -22.76 9.21
CA SER A 110 22.66 -22.58 9.58
C SER A 110 22.97 -23.28 10.91
N THR A 111 22.02 -23.29 11.84
CA THR A 111 22.14 -23.89 13.18
C THR A 111 21.47 -25.26 13.28
N ARG A 112 22.00 -26.22 12.51
CA ARG A 112 21.49 -27.61 12.49
C ARG A 112 22.23 -28.56 13.44
N VAL A 113 21.50 -29.50 14.01
CA VAL A 113 22.02 -30.60 14.83
C VAL A 113 21.47 -31.96 14.38
N HIS A 114 22.25 -33.00 14.67
CA HIS A 114 21.87 -34.40 14.51
C HIS A 114 21.82 -35.06 15.88
N HIS A 115 20.64 -35.42 16.37
CA HIS A 115 20.47 -35.97 17.71
C HIS A 115 19.48 -37.14 17.74
N CYS A 116 19.72 -38.11 18.63
CA CYS A 116 18.80 -39.22 18.86
C CYS A 116 17.61 -38.71 19.68
N GLY A 117 16.46 -38.52 19.03
CA GLY A 117 15.25 -37.97 19.65
C GLY A 117 15.14 -36.44 19.59
N ARG A 118 13.97 -35.93 19.98
CA ARG A 118 13.63 -34.51 19.88
C ARG A 118 14.35 -33.68 20.94
N LEU A 119 14.95 -32.57 20.53
CA LEU A 119 15.54 -31.59 21.45
C LEU A 119 14.53 -30.48 21.73
N SER A 120 14.52 -29.97 22.97
CA SER A 120 13.70 -28.80 23.33
C SER A 120 14.31 -27.55 22.70
N GLY A 121 13.48 -26.69 22.10
CA GLY A 121 13.92 -25.51 21.34
C GLY A 121 14.51 -25.86 19.97
N TYR A 122 14.15 -27.01 19.40
CA TYR A 122 14.57 -27.40 18.06
C TYR A 122 13.39 -27.99 17.28
N VAL A 123 13.30 -27.68 16.00
CA VAL A 123 12.25 -28.14 15.08
C VAL A 123 12.82 -28.92 13.89
N ARG A 124 11.96 -29.47 13.05
CA ARG A 124 12.37 -30.21 11.83
C ARG A 124 12.26 -29.39 10.57
N ASN A 125 11.47 -28.32 10.61
CA ASN A 125 11.41 -27.37 9.51
C ASN A 125 12.67 -26.50 9.56
N SER A 126 13.17 -26.07 8.41
CA SER A 126 14.40 -25.27 8.32
C SER A 126 14.26 -24.11 7.37
N SER A 127 13.02 -23.67 7.17
CA SER A 127 12.66 -22.68 6.16
C SER A 127 12.52 -21.29 6.75
N ASP A 128 13.10 -21.06 7.92
CA ASP A 128 13.09 -19.77 8.59
C ASP A 128 14.13 -18.85 7.94
N CYS A 129 13.72 -17.64 7.58
CA CYS A 129 14.59 -16.62 7.01
C CYS A 129 15.25 -15.74 8.09
N ASP A 130 14.63 -15.57 9.27
CA ASP A 130 15.21 -14.94 10.45
C ASP A 130 14.73 -15.62 11.75
N ASP A 131 15.48 -16.63 12.21
CA ASP A 131 15.21 -17.45 13.42
C ASP A 131 15.21 -16.67 14.74
N THR A 132 15.39 -15.35 14.68
CA THR A 132 15.29 -14.46 15.85
C THR A 132 14.02 -13.63 15.87
N GLU A 133 13.20 -13.70 14.81
CA GLU A 133 11.98 -12.94 14.62
C GLU A 133 10.78 -13.86 14.36
N PHE A 134 9.82 -13.83 15.30
CA PHE A 134 8.65 -14.72 15.28
C PHE A 134 7.74 -14.51 14.06
N LEU A 135 7.86 -13.35 13.41
CA LEU A 135 7.07 -12.98 12.23
C LEU A 135 7.77 -13.30 10.91
N ALA A 136 8.91 -13.98 10.87
CA ALA A 136 9.70 -14.25 9.65
C ALA A 136 9.68 -15.74 9.25
N ASN A 137 8.54 -16.25 8.79
CA ASN A 137 8.43 -17.65 8.37
C ASN A 137 7.42 -17.94 7.23
N PRO A 138 7.66 -18.97 6.39
CA PRO A 138 6.81 -19.29 5.23
C PRO A 138 5.37 -19.74 5.50
N GLY A 139 4.90 -19.65 6.74
CA GLY A 139 3.51 -19.88 7.11
C GLY A 139 2.70 -18.59 7.29
N LEU A 140 3.33 -17.42 7.20
CA LEU A 140 2.71 -16.11 7.33
C LEU A 140 2.44 -15.47 5.97
N GLU A 141 1.61 -14.42 5.98
CA GLU A 141 1.42 -13.50 4.86
C GLU A 141 2.29 -12.27 5.13
N GLU A 142 2.72 -11.56 4.09
CA GLU A 142 3.50 -10.33 4.23
C GLU A 142 2.77 -9.25 5.02
N ILE A 143 3.50 -8.62 5.94
CA ILE A 143 3.08 -7.44 6.68
C ILE A 143 3.78 -6.25 6.04
N CYS A 144 2.99 -5.48 5.31
CA CYS A 144 3.53 -4.46 4.41
C CYS A 144 4.42 -3.45 5.13
N ASN A 145 5.60 -3.23 4.55
CA ASN A 145 6.52 -2.16 4.94
C ASN A 145 7.04 -2.26 6.38
N ASP A 146 7.01 -3.44 7.02
CA ASP A 146 7.64 -3.68 8.33
C ASP A 146 9.15 -4.01 8.19
N GLY A 147 9.61 -4.28 6.97
CA GLY A 147 10.99 -4.59 6.63
C GLY A 147 11.43 -6.01 7.01
N ILE A 148 10.50 -6.87 7.40
CA ILE A 148 10.65 -8.29 7.67
C ILE A 148 10.12 -9.06 6.47
N ASP A 149 10.86 -10.09 6.04
CA ASP A 149 10.40 -11.06 5.04
C ASP A 149 9.46 -12.04 5.74
N ASN A 150 8.18 -11.68 5.89
CA ASN A 150 7.30 -12.43 6.77
C ASN A 150 6.99 -13.82 6.23
N ASP A 151 6.96 -14.00 4.91
CA ASP A 151 6.69 -15.27 4.24
C ASP A 151 7.95 -15.96 3.68
N CYS A 152 9.11 -15.33 3.84
CA CYS A 152 10.41 -15.84 3.45
C CYS A 152 10.56 -16.16 1.95
N ASP A 153 9.88 -15.43 1.08
CA ASP A 153 10.05 -15.53 -0.37
C ASP A 153 11.25 -14.72 -0.91
N GLY A 154 11.79 -13.84 -0.08
CA GLY A 154 12.96 -13.00 -0.37
C GLY A 154 12.61 -11.54 -0.69
N THR A 155 11.36 -11.14 -0.53
CA THR A 155 10.85 -9.79 -0.78
C THR A 155 10.08 -9.26 0.43
N PRO A 156 10.75 -8.55 1.37
CA PRO A 156 10.16 -8.15 2.65
C PRO A 156 8.89 -7.29 2.63
N ASN A 157 8.45 -6.80 1.46
CA ASN A 157 7.37 -5.83 1.35
C ASN A 157 6.62 -6.00 0.00
N ASP A 158 6.39 -7.22 -0.49
CA ASP A 158 5.66 -7.44 -1.76
C ASP A 158 4.15 -7.59 -1.59
N CYS A 159 3.56 -6.79 -0.70
CA CYS A 159 2.13 -6.75 -0.53
C CYS A 159 1.43 -6.28 -1.80
N GLU A 160 0.58 -7.10 -2.40
CA GLU A 160 -0.46 -6.57 -3.30
C GLU A 160 -1.46 -5.76 -2.45
N LEU A 161 -1.83 -4.55 -2.91
CA LEU A 161 -2.89 -3.74 -2.28
C LEU A 161 -4.26 -4.39 -2.50
N ILE A 162 -4.56 -5.45 -1.75
CA ILE A 162 -5.79 -6.24 -1.87
C ILE A 162 -6.47 -6.45 -0.51
N GLY A 163 -7.79 -6.37 -0.50
CA GLY A 163 -8.63 -6.68 0.66
C GLY A 163 -8.75 -5.52 1.65
N ASP A 164 -9.10 -5.85 2.89
CA ASP A 164 -9.34 -4.87 3.96
C ASP A 164 -8.01 -4.51 4.63
N ILE A 165 -7.58 -3.25 4.49
CA ILE A 165 -6.34 -2.70 5.06
C ILE A 165 -6.74 -1.63 6.09
N TYR A 166 -6.40 -1.84 7.37
CA TYR A 166 -6.71 -0.86 8.41
C TYR A 166 -5.66 0.24 8.43
N LEU A 167 -6.11 1.50 8.38
CA LEU A 167 -5.23 2.68 8.44
C LEU A 167 -4.48 2.81 9.77
N SER A 168 -4.92 2.11 10.83
CA SER A 168 -4.16 1.96 12.07
C SER A 168 -2.81 1.28 11.90
N ASP A 169 -2.68 0.48 10.84
CA ASP A 169 -1.50 -0.30 10.51
C ASP A 169 -0.66 0.41 9.44
N SER A 170 -1.07 1.61 8.99
CA SER A 170 -0.26 2.45 8.12
C SER A 170 1.02 2.90 8.83
N HIS A 171 2.15 2.71 8.17
CA HIS A 171 3.46 3.07 8.71
C HIS A 171 3.81 4.53 8.47
N SER A 172 3.17 5.17 7.50
CA SER A 172 3.46 6.55 7.09
C SER A 172 2.25 7.45 7.39
N THR A 173 2.37 8.26 8.44
CA THR A 173 1.28 9.15 8.89
C THR A 173 1.78 10.56 9.17
N PHE A 174 0.96 11.55 8.86
CA PHE A 174 1.22 12.95 9.17
C PHE A 174 0.16 13.46 10.13
N THR A 175 0.55 13.78 11.37
CA THR A 175 -0.39 14.19 12.42
C THR A 175 -0.35 15.70 12.62
N GLY A 176 -1.51 16.35 12.66
CA GLY A 176 -1.60 17.78 12.89
C GLY A 176 -1.09 18.25 14.26
N GLU A 177 -0.83 19.54 14.38
CA GLU A 177 -0.24 20.14 15.59
C GLU A 177 -1.22 20.17 16.78
N ASN A 178 -2.45 20.65 16.56
CA ASN A 178 -3.46 20.80 17.61
C ASN A 178 -4.84 20.32 17.18
N GLY A 179 -5.67 20.06 18.20
CA GLY A 179 -7.04 19.66 17.98
C GLY A 179 -7.88 20.77 17.36
N SER A 180 -8.75 20.43 16.41
CA SER A 180 -9.60 21.38 15.66
C SER A 180 -8.87 22.29 14.66
N ASP A 181 -7.58 22.06 14.39
CA ASP A 181 -6.88 22.71 13.28
C ASP A 181 -7.29 22.08 11.92
N TYR A 182 -7.93 20.90 11.97
CA TYR A 182 -8.44 20.15 10.82
C TYR A 182 -7.36 19.82 9.77
N ALA A 183 -6.16 19.45 10.22
CA ALA A 183 -5.13 18.92 9.33
C ALA A 183 -5.65 17.68 8.58
N GLY A 184 -5.37 17.61 7.28
CA GLY A 184 -5.88 16.54 6.41
C GLY A 184 -7.32 16.75 5.94
N PHE A 185 -7.89 17.95 6.12
CA PHE A 185 -9.17 18.30 5.52
C PHE A 185 -9.08 18.36 3.99
N SER A 186 -7.97 18.91 3.49
CA SER A 186 -7.60 18.92 2.08
C SER A 186 -6.16 18.42 1.94
N VAL A 187 -5.93 17.55 0.96
CA VAL A 187 -4.62 16.95 0.66
C VAL A 187 -4.38 16.96 -0.85
N SER A 188 -3.12 17.09 -1.25
CA SER A 188 -2.68 17.04 -2.65
C SER A 188 -1.22 16.60 -2.72
N GLY A 189 -0.82 15.95 -3.81
CA GLY A 189 0.57 16.00 -4.24
C GLY A 189 0.96 17.46 -4.52
N ALA A 190 2.16 17.85 -4.13
CA ALA A 190 2.72 19.16 -4.43
C ALA A 190 3.48 19.18 -5.76
N GLY A 191 3.84 18.00 -6.30
CA GLY A 191 4.86 17.86 -7.31
C GLY A 191 6.28 17.89 -6.70
N ASP A 192 7.31 18.06 -7.51
CA ASP A 192 8.71 18.22 -7.09
C ASP A 192 9.01 19.70 -6.81
N VAL A 193 8.67 20.16 -5.62
CA VAL A 193 8.84 21.56 -5.20
C VAL A 193 10.32 21.87 -4.93
N ASN A 194 11.14 20.84 -4.67
CA ASN A 194 12.53 21.01 -4.23
C ASN A 194 13.59 20.64 -5.28
N GLY A 195 13.18 20.05 -6.41
CA GLY A 195 13.99 19.70 -7.57
C GLY A 195 14.82 18.43 -7.40
N ASP A 196 14.40 17.50 -6.54
CA ASP A 196 15.08 16.21 -6.32
C ASP A 196 14.45 15.03 -7.06
N SER A 197 13.45 15.31 -7.90
CA SER A 197 12.71 14.37 -8.74
C SER A 197 11.87 13.35 -7.96
N ILE A 198 11.52 13.67 -6.72
CA ILE A 198 10.57 12.92 -5.90
C ILE A 198 9.41 13.86 -5.60
N ASN A 199 8.19 13.34 -5.62
CA ASN A 199 7.02 14.17 -5.35
C ASN A 199 6.94 14.54 -3.85
N ASP A 200 6.44 15.73 -3.59
CA ASP A 200 6.22 16.26 -2.25
C ASP A 200 4.71 16.28 -1.91
N ILE A 201 4.38 16.52 -0.65
CA ILE A 201 3.01 16.46 -0.13
C ILE A 201 2.54 17.81 0.41
N LEU A 202 1.31 18.20 0.07
CA LEU A 202 0.60 19.35 0.66
C LEU A 202 -0.56 18.89 1.54
N ILE A 203 -0.64 19.49 2.74
CA ILE A 203 -1.69 19.21 3.72
C ILE A 203 -2.30 20.52 4.22
N GLY A 204 -3.60 20.71 3.98
CA GLY A 204 -4.38 21.83 4.48
C GLY A 204 -4.87 21.63 5.91
N ALA A 205 -4.85 22.71 6.71
CA ALA A 205 -5.31 22.79 8.10
C ALA A 205 -6.01 24.13 8.34
N HIS A 206 -7.21 24.29 7.79
CA HIS A 206 -7.93 25.57 7.77
C HIS A 206 -8.38 26.09 9.13
N GLY A 207 -8.36 25.26 10.18
CA GLY A 207 -8.67 25.68 11.54
C GLY A 207 -7.49 26.28 12.30
N GLU A 208 -6.27 26.22 11.76
CA GLU A 208 -5.04 26.61 12.45
C GLU A 208 -4.99 28.11 12.81
N ASP A 209 -4.42 28.41 13.98
CA ASP A 209 -4.57 29.70 14.65
C ASP A 209 -3.30 30.60 14.64
N SER A 210 -2.21 30.22 13.98
CA SER A 210 -0.92 30.96 14.04
C SER A 210 -1.02 32.36 13.42
N GLY A 211 -1.84 32.53 12.39
CA GLY A 211 -2.15 33.82 11.76
C GLY A 211 -3.25 34.63 12.46
N GLY A 212 -3.97 34.03 13.40
CA GLY A 212 -5.22 34.54 13.94
C GLY A 212 -6.25 33.42 14.05
N SER A 213 -7.38 33.67 14.73
CA SER A 213 -8.35 32.59 14.97
C SER A 213 -8.92 32.05 13.64
N SER A 214 -8.68 30.78 13.35
CA SER A 214 -9.01 30.13 12.07
C SER A 214 -8.53 30.93 10.86
N ALA A 215 -7.33 31.51 10.95
CA ALA A 215 -6.64 32.05 9.78
C ALA A 215 -6.26 30.92 8.80
N GLY A 216 -6.09 29.71 9.34
CA GLY A 216 -5.71 28.52 8.61
C GLY A 216 -4.21 28.44 8.38
N ALA A 217 -3.76 27.25 8.03
CA ALA A 217 -2.40 26.99 7.60
C ALA A 217 -2.38 25.85 6.58
N SER A 218 -1.24 25.70 5.91
CA SER A 218 -0.92 24.53 5.09
C SER A 218 0.51 24.09 5.37
N TYR A 219 0.78 22.80 5.19
CA TYR A 219 2.07 22.19 5.46
C TYR A 219 2.61 21.54 4.19
N LEU A 220 3.90 21.75 3.94
CA LEU A 220 4.66 21.05 2.91
C LEU A 220 5.54 20.01 3.60
N VAL A 221 5.46 18.76 3.14
CA VAL A 221 6.37 17.69 3.53
C VAL A 221 7.10 17.21 2.29
N LEU A 222 8.42 17.29 2.30
CA LEU A 222 9.24 16.93 1.14
C LEU A 222 9.44 15.41 1.08
N GLY A 223 9.40 14.86 -0.12
CA GLY A 223 9.84 13.50 -0.42
C GLY A 223 11.37 13.37 -0.38
N PRO A 224 11.94 12.15 -0.30
CA PRO A 224 11.25 10.92 0.06
C PRO A 224 10.85 10.93 1.54
N THR A 225 9.59 10.60 1.83
CA THR A 225 9.07 10.57 3.20
C THR A 225 8.44 9.23 3.56
N SER A 226 8.65 8.79 4.80
CA SER A 226 8.00 7.62 5.38
C SER A 226 7.98 7.71 6.90
N GLY A 227 7.19 6.85 7.55
CA GLY A 227 7.07 6.86 9.00
C GLY A 227 6.09 7.91 9.54
N ASN A 228 6.08 8.07 10.86
CA ASN A 228 5.20 9.04 11.52
C ASN A 228 5.86 10.43 11.60
N VAL A 229 5.24 11.42 10.97
CA VAL A 229 5.65 12.83 10.94
C VAL A 229 4.65 13.68 11.72
N ASP A 230 5.15 14.45 12.69
CA ASP A 230 4.39 15.50 13.36
C ASP A 230 4.48 16.77 12.50
N LEU A 231 3.35 17.36 12.09
CA LEU A 231 3.33 18.51 11.19
C LEU A 231 3.97 19.77 11.78
N SER A 232 4.22 19.83 13.10
CA SER A 232 5.06 20.88 13.69
C SER A 232 6.53 20.81 13.24
N LEU A 233 6.93 19.71 12.62
CA LEU A 233 8.25 19.45 12.05
C LEU A 233 8.24 19.38 10.52
N ALA A 234 7.13 19.72 9.86
CA ALA A 234 7.04 19.77 8.41
C ALA A 234 8.11 20.71 7.81
N ASP A 235 8.51 20.43 6.57
CA ASP A 235 9.58 21.16 5.89
C ASP A 235 9.21 22.62 5.63
N ALA A 236 7.93 22.90 5.39
CA ALA A 236 7.39 24.26 5.40
C ALA A 236 6.01 24.35 6.07
N LYS A 237 5.71 25.52 6.64
CA LYS A 237 4.38 25.89 7.14
C LYS A 237 3.97 27.22 6.55
N PHE A 238 2.88 27.23 5.79
CA PHE A 238 2.26 28.42 5.23
C PHE A 238 1.18 28.92 6.18
N ILE A 239 1.36 30.11 6.75
CA ILE A 239 0.51 30.68 7.79
C ILE A 239 -0.46 31.66 7.15
N GLY A 240 -1.76 31.46 7.36
CA GLY A 240 -2.81 32.37 6.90
C GLY A 240 -2.65 33.81 7.39
N GLU A 241 -3.13 34.78 6.62
CA GLU A 241 -2.93 36.20 6.88
C GLU A 241 -3.78 36.72 8.05
N ASP A 242 -5.11 36.54 7.97
CA ASP A 242 -6.05 37.17 8.88
C ASP A 242 -7.08 36.19 9.47
N THR A 243 -7.74 36.62 10.54
CA THR A 243 -8.71 35.83 11.30
C THR A 243 -9.90 35.43 10.44
N SER A 244 -10.23 34.13 10.43
CA SER A 244 -11.37 33.54 9.70
C SER A 244 -11.25 33.52 8.17
N ASP A 245 -10.04 33.73 7.64
CA ASP A 245 -9.75 33.54 6.22
C ASP A 245 -9.79 32.07 5.80
N SER A 246 -9.57 31.15 6.76
CA SER A 246 -9.60 29.70 6.56
C SER A 246 -8.67 29.21 5.44
N SER A 247 -7.43 29.72 5.38
CA SER A 247 -6.45 29.27 4.38
C SER A 247 -6.15 27.78 4.48
N GLY A 248 -5.94 27.10 3.35
CA GLY A 248 -5.73 25.65 3.31
C GLY A 248 -7.03 24.83 3.34
N ASN A 249 -8.15 25.42 2.93
CA ASN A 249 -9.46 24.75 2.79
C ASN A 249 -9.84 24.48 1.33
N PRO A 250 -9.03 24.89 0.35
CA PRO A 250 -8.30 23.84 -0.36
C PRO A 250 -6.81 24.17 -0.59
N VAL A 251 -6.03 23.11 -0.86
CA VAL A 251 -4.66 23.18 -1.36
C VAL A 251 -4.53 22.36 -2.65
N SER A 252 -3.62 22.75 -3.53
CA SER A 252 -3.28 22.01 -4.75
C SER A 252 -1.85 22.34 -5.19
N SER A 253 -1.21 21.45 -5.95
CA SER A 253 -0.05 21.85 -6.76
C SER A 253 -0.49 22.86 -7.82
N ALA A 254 0.33 23.88 -8.04
CA ALA A 254 0.14 24.84 -9.11
C ALA A 254 0.88 24.42 -10.41
N GLY A 255 1.69 23.34 -10.37
CA GLY A 255 2.67 23.05 -11.43
C GLY A 255 3.79 24.09 -11.47
N ASP A 256 4.61 24.10 -12.52
CA ASP A 256 5.70 25.07 -12.69
C ASP A 256 5.20 26.32 -13.43
N VAL A 257 4.47 27.16 -12.68
CA VAL A 257 3.84 28.40 -13.19
C VAL A 257 4.88 29.41 -13.66
N ASN A 258 6.13 29.31 -13.21
CA ASN A 258 7.17 30.28 -13.49
C ASN A 258 8.31 29.74 -14.39
N ASN A 259 8.23 28.46 -14.76
CA ASN A 259 9.14 27.69 -15.60
C ASN A 259 10.61 27.76 -15.12
N ASP A 260 10.82 27.60 -13.81
CA ASP A 260 12.14 27.51 -13.20
C ASP A 260 12.60 26.07 -12.87
N GLY A 261 11.72 25.11 -13.11
CA GLY A 261 11.95 23.67 -12.95
C GLY A 261 11.60 23.14 -11.57
N PHE A 262 10.84 23.90 -10.77
CA PHE A 262 10.29 23.46 -9.49
C PHE A 262 8.77 23.62 -9.55
N ASP A 263 8.05 22.65 -8.98
CA ASP A 263 6.60 22.80 -8.87
C ASP A 263 6.24 23.86 -7.82
N ASP A 264 5.22 24.65 -8.12
CA ASP A 264 4.69 25.72 -7.29
C ASP A 264 3.44 25.25 -6.52
N ILE A 265 3.05 26.03 -5.51
CA ILE A 265 2.00 25.66 -4.55
C ILE A 265 0.84 26.66 -4.61
N LEU A 266 -0.40 26.15 -4.66
CA LEU A 266 -1.62 26.95 -4.62
C LEU A 266 -2.39 26.68 -3.32
N ILE A 267 -2.62 27.74 -2.54
CA ILE A 267 -3.34 27.69 -1.26
C ILE A 267 -4.48 28.68 -1.30
N ALA A 268 -5.70 28.24 -1.02
CA ALA A 268 -6.85 29.14 -1.02
C ALA A 268 -7.41 29.44 0.36
N ALA A 269 -8.02 30.63 0.46
CA ALA A 269 -8.62 31.21 1.63
C ALA A 269 -9.94 31.89 1.23
N TYR A 270 -11.00 31.10 1.09
CA TYR A 270 -12.32 31.57 0.69
C TYR A 270 -12.93 32.60 1.68
N GLY A 271 -12.38 32.67 2.90
CA GLY A 271 -12.79 33.60 3.95
C GLY A 271 -12.25 35.03 3.80
N ASP A 272 -11.22 35.23 2.97
CA ASP A 272 -10.52 36.52 2.83
C ASP A 272 -11.51 37.67 2.56
N ASP A 273 -11.32 38.77 3.29
CA ASP A 273 -12.22 39.92 3.24
C ASP A 273 -11.64 41.19 2.61
N THR A 274 -10.48 41.09 1.95
CA THR A 274 -9.73 42.22 1.36
C THR A 274 -10.60 43.07 0.43
N ASN A 275 -11.36 42.41 -0.46
CA ASN A 275 -12.26 43.05 -1.42
C ASN A 275 -13.73 43.08 -0.98
N GLY A 276 -13.99 42.77 0.29
CA GLY A 276 -15.32 42.70 0.89
C GLY A 276 -15.50 41.39 1.66
N SER A 277 -16.44 41.36 2.60
CA SER A 277 -16.70 40.18 3.45
C SER A 277 -16.82 38.91 2.60
N TYR A 278 -15.99 37.89 2.87
CA TYR A 278 -15.99 36.62 2.14
C TYR A 278 -15.84 36.79 0.62
N ALA A 279 -15.05 37.76 0.17
CA ALA A 279 -14.69 37.87 -1.24
C ALA A 279 -13.80 36.69 -1.66
N GLY A 280 -12.97 36.21 -0.73
CA GLY A 280 -12.08 35.09 -0.91
C GLY A 280 -10.80 35.44 -1.67
N ALA A 281 -9.77 34.60 -1.51
CA ALA A 281 -8.50 34.75 -2.19
C ALA A 281 -7.83 33.38 -2.41
N ALA A 282 -6.85 33.36 -3.32
CA ALA A 282 -5.88 32.28 -3.45
C ALA A 282 -4.45 32.84 -3.48
N TYR A 283 -3.48 32.03 -3.06
CA TYR A 283 -2.08 32.40 -2.90
C TYR A 283 -1.22 31.43 -3.69
N LEU A 284 -0.33 31.97 -4.51
CA LEU A 284 0.72 31.21 -5.20
C LEU A 284 2.02 31.37 -4.42
N VAL A 285 2.64 30.25 -4.07
CA VAL A 285 3.97 30.20 -3.45
C VAL A 285 4.87 29.40 -4.39
N SER A 286 5.91 30.03 -4.92
CA SER A 286 6.79 29.37 -5.87
C SER A 286 7.87 28.51 -5.19
N GLY A 287 8.18 27.37 -5.79
CA GLY A 287 9.29 26.52 -5.39
C GLY A 287 10.65 27.17 -5.68
N PRO A 288 11.75 26.70 -5.05
CA PRO A 288 11.78 25.84 -3.88
C PRO A 288 11.55 26.62 -2.57
N VAL A 289 10.76 26.05 -1.66
CA VAL A 289 10.39 26.68 -0.38
C VAL A 289 10.60 25.76 0.83
N THR A 290 11.11 26.32 1.93
CA THR A 290 11.23 25.64 3.23
C THR A 290 11.04 26.64 4.37
N GLY A 291 10.72 26.14 5.56
CA GLY A 291 10.46 26.91 6.77
C GLY A 291 9.09 27.58 6.77
N ASN A 292 8.86 28.43 7.78
CA ASN A 292 7.57 29.09 7.92
C ASN A 292 7.48 30.31 6.99
N LEU A 293 6.41 30.39 6.22
CA LEU A 293 6.07 31.52 5.35
C LEU A 293 4.71 32.08 5.77
N ASP A 294 4.64 33.40 5.98
CA ASP A 294 3.39 34.12 6.13
C ASP A 294 2.83 34.39 4.73
N LEU A 295 1.56 34.04 4.46
CA LEU A 295 0.96 34.16 3.12
C LEU A 295 0.91 35.62 2.61
N SER A 296 1.07 36.62 3.47
CA SER A 296 1.28 38.02 3.06
C SER A 296 2.58 38.28 2.32
N LEU A 297 3.47 37.29 2.30
CA LEU A 297 4.73 37.29 1.56
C LEU A 297 4.72 36.30 0.39
N ALA A 298 3.58 35.68 0.07
CA ALA A 298 3.44 34.79 -1.10
C ALA A 298 3.81 35.52 -2.41
N ASP A 299 4.24 34.74 -3.41
CA ASP A 299 4.69 35.27 -4.69
C ASP A 299 3.54 35.91 -5.47
N ALA A 300 2.32 35.38 -5.34
CA ALA A 300 1.10 36.04 -5.81
C ALA A 300 -0.08 35.91 -4.84
N LYS A 301 -0.98 36.90 -4.88
CA LYS A 301 -2.29 36.87 -4.20
C LYS A 301 -3.39 37.19 -5.23
N LEU A 302 -4.25 36.21 -5.49
CA LEU A 302 -5.39 36.25 -6.38
C LEU A 302 -6.63 36.67 -5.58
N LEU A 303 -7.15 37.86 -5.81
CA LEU A 303 -8.22 38.46 -5.01
C LEU A 303 -9.59 38.29 -5.67
N GLY A 304 -10.56 37.78 -4.90
CA GLY A 304 -11.97 37.71 -5.28
C GLY A 304 -12.56 39.07 -5.68
N GLU A 305 -13.57 39.07 -6.54
CA GLU A 305 -14.10 40.28 -7.15
C GLU A 305 -14.92 41.14 -6.18
N ALA A 306 -15.83 40.51 -5.41
CA ALA A 306 -16.77 41.19 -4.55
C ALA A 306 -17.15 40.35 -3.31
N ALA A 307 -17.84 41.00 -2.36
CA ALA A 307 -18.26 40.37 -1.11
C ALA A 307 -19.21 39.19 -1.33
N ASN A 308 -18.92 38.08 -0.65
CA ASN A 308 -19.60 36.78 -0.72
C ASN A 308 -19.39 36.00 -2.03
N ASP A 309 -18.46 36.40 -2.89
CA ASP A 309 -18.13 35.59 -4.08
C ASP A 309 -17.36 34.31 -3.71
N GLN A 310 -16.67 34.30 -2.56
CA GLN A 310 -15.96 33.15 -2.00
C GLN A 310 -14.92 32.56 -2.97
N ALA A 311 -14.15 33.41 -3.65
CA ALA A 311 -13.05 32.96 -4.50
C ALA A 311 -12.04 32.11 -3.72
N GLY A 312 -11.57 31.01 -4.30
CA GLY A 312 -10.77 30.02 -3.59
C GLY A 312 -11.62 29.01 -2.81
N TYR A 313 -12.91 28.88 -3.11
CA TYR A 313 -13.71 27.77 -2.60
C TYR A 313 -13.16 26.42 -3.11
N SER A 314 -12.69 26.41 -4.36
CA SER A 314 -11.92 25.32 -4.97
C SER A 314 -10.73 25.91 -5.74
N VAL A 315 -9.63 25.17 -5.84
CA VAL A 315 -8.45 25.53 -6.63
C VAL A 315 -7.80 24.30 -7.25
N SER A 316 -7.15 24.48 -8.39
CA SER A 316 -6.34 23.48 -9.07
C SER A 316 -5.34 24.18 -10.00
N ASN A 317 -4.26 23.50 -10.39
CA ASN A 317 -3.61 23.84 -11.66
C ASN A 317 -4.59 23.61 -12.84
N ALA A 318 -4.26 24.16 -14.00
CA ALA A 318 -4.99 23.97 -15.24
C ALA A 318 -4.10 23.43 -16.38
N GLY A 319 -2.88 22.98 -16.06
CA GLY A 319 -1.84 22.71 -17.05
C GLY A 319 -1.51 23.95 -17.89
N ASP A 320 -0.95 23.75 -19.09
CA ASP A 320 -0.65 24.80 -20.07
C ASP A 320 -1.85 24.99 -21.01
N PHE A 321 -2.93 25.59 -20.47
CA PHE A 321 -4.20 25.78 -21.17
C PHE A 321 -4.08 26.67 -22.41
N ASN A 322 -3.06 27.53 -22.46
CA ASN A 322 -2.83 28.46 -23.55
C ASN A 322 -1.64 28.09 -24.47
N TYR A 323 -0.91 27.03 -24.14
CA TYR A 323 0.26 26.50 -24.82
C TYR A 323 1.44 27.48 -24.94
N ASP A 324 1.72 28.25 -23.90
CA ASP A 324 2.86 29.17 -23.82
C ASP A 324 4.05 28.66 -23.01
N GLY A 325 3.90 27.47 -22.41
CA GLY A 325 4.92 26.74 -21.67
C GLY A 325 5.00 27.10 -20.19
N PHE A 326 3.99 27.74 -19.64
CA PHE A 326 3.81 27.94 -18.21
C PHE A 326 2.53 27.23 -17.76
N ASP A 327 2.54 26.64 -16.58
CA ASP A 327 1.32 26.11 -16.01
C ASP A 327 0.38 27.27 -15.58
N ASP A 328 -0.91 27.08 -15.82
CA ASP A 328 -1.98 28.03 -15.58
C ASP A 328 -2.77 27.66 -14.31
N LEU A 329 -3.48 28.63 -13.74
CA LEU A 329 -4.15 28.49 -12.45
C LEU A 329 -5.67 28.59 -12.57
N LEU A 330 -6.39 27.73 -11.85
CA LEU A 330 -7.85 27.71 -11.80
C LEU A 330 -8.37 27.98 -10.38
N VAL A 331 -9.29 28.93 -10.26
CA VAL A 331 -9.89 29.34 -8.98
C VAL A 331 -11.42 29.36 -9.08
N GLY A 332 -12.09 28.57 -8.26
CA GLY A 332 -13.55 28.56 -8.14
C GLY A 332 -14.08 29.61 -7.16
N ALA A 333 -15.22 30.22 -7.48
CA ALA A 333 -15.92 31.22 -6.68
C ALA A 333 -17.43 30.99 -6.75
N THR A 334 -17.93 30.15 -5.84
CA THR A 334 -19.30 29.62 -5.86
C THR A 334 -20.36 30.69 -5.62
N GLY A 335 -19.98 31.78 -4.95
CA GLY A 335 -20.84 32.88 -4.61
C GLY A 335 -20.97 33.96 -5.68
N ASP A 336 -20.22 33.87 -6.80
CA ASP A 336 -20.24 34.91 -7.85
C ASP A 336 -21.66 35.17 -8.37
N ASP A 337 -22.01 36.45 -8.42
CA ASP A 337 -23.36 36.93 -8.73
C ASP A 337 -23.56 37.38 -10.18
N THR A 338 -22.56 37.22 -11.08
CA THR A 338 -22.55 37.86 -12.41
C THR A 338 -23.77 37.48 -13.25
N ASN A 339 -24.17 36.20 -13.23
CA ASN A 339 -25.32 35.66 -13.98
C ASN A 339 -26.58 35.41 -13.12
N GLY A 340 -26.57 35.86 -11.86
CA GLY A 340 -27.64 35.58 -10.90
C GLY A 340 -27.06 35.34 -9.52
N SER A 341 -27.88 35.45 -8.47
CA SER A 341 -27.40 35.25 -7.08
C SER A 341 -26.73 33.89 -6.95
N SER A 342 -25.46 33.86 -6.54
CA SER A 342 -24.64 32.66 -6.39
C SER A 342 -24.76 31.71 -7.59
N ALA A 343 -24.76 32.28 -8.80
CA ALA A 343 -24.64 31.47 -10.01
C ALA A 343 -23.29 30.76 -10.04
N GLY A 344 -22.28 31.39 -9.43
CA GLY A 344 -20.91 30.90 -9.33
C GLY A 344 -20.11 31.21 -10.59
N ALA A 345 -18.80 31.16 -10.45
CA ALA A 345 -17.83 31.33 -11.52
C ALA A 345 -16.56 30.53 -11.24
N ALA A 346 -15.78 30.27 -12.29
CA ALA A 346 -14.39 29.86 -12.17
C ALA A 346 -13.51 30.82 -12.97
N TYR A 347 -12.29 31.04 -12.50
CA TYR A 347 -11.34 31.98 -13.07
C TYR A 347 -10.08 31.25 -13.48
N LEU A 348 -9.67 31.42 -14.73
CA LEU A 348 -8.41 30.93 -15.25
C LEU A 348 -7.43 32.10 -15.38
N ILE A 349 -6.24 31.92 -14.83
CA ILE A 349 -5.17 32.91 -14.83
C ILE A 349 -3.96 32.27 -15.51
N PHE A 350 -3.48 32.91 -16.57
CA PHE A 350 -2.36 32.39 -17.32
C PHE A 350 -1.02 32.65 -16.62
N GLY A 351 -0.13 31.66 -16.66
CA GLY A 351 1.25 31.79 -16.23
C GLY A 351 2.05 32.76 -17.11
N PRO A 352 3.17 33.33 -16.61
CA PRO A 352 3.60 33.32 -15.22
C PRO A 352 2.85 34.35 -14.36
N VAL A 353 2.56 33.97 -13.11
CA VAL A 353 1.78 34.79 -12.17
C VAL A 353 2.65 35.33 -11.03
N THR A 354 2.62 36.65 -10.79
CA THR A 354 3.29 37.27 -9.63
C THR A 354 2.54 38.49 -9.12
N GLY A 355 2.71 38.80 -7.85
CA GLY A 355 2.12 39.95 -7.17
C GLY A 355 0.61 39.82 -6.97
N GLN A 356 -0.05 40.95 -6.72
CA GLN A 356 -1.49 40.98 -6.53
C GLN A 356 -2.23 40.96 -7.87
N VAL A 357 -3.15 40.01 -8.03
CA VAL A 357 -3.99 39.84 -9.21
C VAL A 357 -5.45 39.96 -8.79
N GLU A 358 -6.21 40.84 -9.42
CA GLU A 358 -7.65 40.94 -9.20
C GLU A 358 -8.35 39.95 -10.15
N LEU A 359 -9.19 39.04 -9.64
CA LEU A 359 -9.89 38.05 -10.48
C LEU A 359 -10.84 38.69 -11.51
N SER A 360 -11.27 39.93 -11.28
CA SER A 360 -11.99 40.74 -12.28
C SER A 360 -11.19 41.04 -13.56
N SER A 361 -9.89 40.76 -13.53
CA SER A 361 -8.97 40.87 -14.67
C SER A 361 -8.38 39.54 -15.10
N ALA A 362 -8.92 38.41 -14.64
CA ALA A 362 -8.51 37.06 -15.07
C ALA A 362 -8.59 36.90 -16.59
N ASP A 363 -7.74 36.03 -17.14
CA ASP A 363 -7.65 35.77 -18.58
C ASP A 363 -8.91 35.09 -19.11
N VAL A 364 -9.49 34.19 -18.32
CA VAL A 364 -10.82 33.61 -18.56
C VAL A 364 -11.67 33.69 -17.30
N LYS A 365 -12.94 34.06 -17.46
CA LYS A 365 -13.97 33.91 -16.45
C LYS A 365 -15.08 33.01 -17.00
N PHE A 366 -15.17 31.80 -16.47
CA PHE A 366 -16.25 30.86 -16.74
C PHE A 366 -17.45 31.22 -15.86
N LEU A 367 -18.59 31.50 -16.49
CA LEU A 367 -19.79 31.99 -15.84
C LEU A 367 -20.79 30.85 -15.64
N GLY A 368 -21.28 30.68 -14.42
CA GLY A 368 -22.40 29.80 -14.13
C GLY A 368 -23.67 30.14 -14.91
N GLU A 369 -24.49 29.12 -15.19
CA GLU A 369 -25.63 29.25 -16.10
C GLU A 369 -26.86 29.97 -15.48
N ASP A 370 -27.10 29.81 -14.17
CA ASP A 370 -28.27 30.38 -13.48
C ASP A 370 -28.04 30.52 -11.96
N THR A 371 -28.98 31.19 -11.30
CA THR A 371 -28.99 31.50 -9.86
C THR A 371 -28.92 30.25 -8.98
N ASN A 372 -28.04 30.26 -7.97
CA ASN A 372 -27.77 29.19 -7.01
C ASN A 372 -27.29 27.87 -7.62
N TYR A 373 -26.68 27.89 -8.80
CA TYR A 373 -26.09 26.69 -9.40
C TYR A 373 -24.68 26.41 -8.88
N PHE A 374 -24.01 27.41 -8.29
CA PHE A 374 -22.71 27.27 -7.65
C PHE A 374 -21.61 26.74 -8.59
N ALA A 375 -21.52 27.29 -9.80
CA ALA A 375 -20.39 27.00 -10.67
C ALA A 375 -19.05 27.35 -9.98
N GLY A 376 -18.06 26.47 -10.13
CA GLY A 376 -16.79 26.57 -9.41
C GLY A 376 -16.82 25.94 -8.01
N ASP A 377 -17.84 25.14 -7.69
CA ASP A 377 -17.86 24.30 -6.47
C ASP A 377 -16.63 23.40 -6.43
N THR A 378 -16.31 22.81 -7.57
CA THR A 378 -15.07 22.08 -7.81
C THR A 378 -14.46 22.52 -9.13
N VAL A 379 -13.14 22.50 -9.18
CA VAL A 379 -12.37 22.76 -10.38
C VAL A 379 -11.21 21.78 -10.43
N SER A 380 -10.84 21.31 -11.61
CA SER A 380 -9.68 20.44 -11.81
C SER A 380 -9.13 20.55 -13.23
N ALA A 381 -7.83 20.26 -13.37
CA ALA A 381 -7.24 20.02 -14.68
C ALA A 381 -7.84 18.76 -15.32
N ALA A 382 -8.11 18.85 -16.62
CA ALA A 382 -8.55 17.73 -17.44
C ALA A 382 -7.42 17.16 -18.30
N GLY A 383 -6.29 17.89 -18.42
CA GLY A 383 -5.28 17.64 -19.46
C GLY A 383 -5.86 17.84 -20.86
N ASP A 384 -5.13 17.42 -21.89
CA ASP A 384 -5.57 17.48 -23.30
C ASP A 384 -6.63 16.39 -23.60
N MET A 385 -7.91 16.72 -23.43
CA MET A 385 -9.03 15.77 -23.58
C MET A 385 -9.41 15.54 -25.05
N ASP A 386 -9.11 16.48 -25.94
CA ASP A 386 -9.47 16.40 -27.36
C ASP A 386 -8.28 16.09 -28.30
N GLY A 387 -7.07 16.03 -27.77
CA GLY A 387 -5.83 15.65 -28.44
C GLY A 387 -5.26 16.77 -29.32
N ASP A 388 -5.59 18.04 -29.05
CA ASP A 388 -5.12 19.19 -29.82
C ASP A 388 -3.83 19.83 -29.27
N GLY A 389 -3.41 19.40 -28.08
CA GLY A 389 -2.18 19.78 -27.38
C GLY A 389 -2.35 20.91 -26.38
N PHE A 390 -3.53 21.51 -26.24
CA PHE A 390 -3.85 22.44 -25.17
C PHE A 390 -4.45 21.68 -23.99
N ASP A 391 -4.08 22.03 -22.77
CA ASP A 391 -4.75 21.46 -21.61
C ASP A 391 -6.17 22.02 -21.47
N ASP A 392 -7.07 21.18 -20.97
CA ASP A 392 -8.49 21.50 -20.75
C ASP A 392 -8.81 21.48 -19.26
N VAL A 393 -10.01 21.95 -18.90
CA VAL A 393 -10.43 22.03 -17.49
C VAL A 393 -11.85 21.51 -17.26
N LEU A 394 -12.05 20.97 -16.05
CA LEU A 394 -13.36 20.58 -15.53
C LEU A 394 -13.86 21.61 -14.51
N ILE A 395 -15.15 21.93 -14.60
CA ILE A 395 -15.81 22.87 -13.67
C ILE A 395 -17.11 22.25 -13.17
N GLY A 396 -17.23 22.11 -11.85
CA GLY A 396 -18.42 21.61 -11.17
C GLY A 396 -19.47 22.70 -10.90
N SER A 397 -20.73 22.31 -10.93
CA SER A 397 -21.91 23.14 -10.66
C SER A 397 -22.97 22.26 -9.98
N SER A 398 -22.83 22.07 -8.66
CA SER A 398 -23.56 21.05 -7.91
C SER A 398 -25.07 21.19 -7.95
N ASN A 399 -25.58 22.41 -8.04
CA ASN A 399 -27.00 22.68 -7.93
C ASN A 399 -27.70 22.86 -9.27
N GLN A 400 -26.99 22.56 -10.36
CA GLN A 400 -27.55 22.70 -11.69
C GLN A 400 -28.84 21.88 -11.82
N SER A 401 -29.89 22.57 -12.29
CA SER A 401 -31.26 22.05 -12.29
C SER A 401 -31.95 22.12 -13.66
N THR A 402 -31.21 22.19 -14.77
CA THR A 402 -31.81 22.41 -16.09
C THR A 402 -32.49 21.16 -16.64
N VAL A 403 -31.94 19.98 -16.35
CA VAL A 403 -32.47 18.68 -16.79
C VAL A 403 -33.33 18.03 -15.70
N ARG A 404 -32.88 18.09 -14.45
CA ARG A 404 -33.51 17.51 -13.26
C ARG A 404 -33.23 18.41 -12.05
N ASP A 405 -34.14 18.47 -11.09
CA ASP A 405 -33.96 19.28 -9.89
C ASP A 405 -32.70 18.84 -9.11
N TYR A 406 -31.73 19.74 -8.93
CA TYR A 406 -30.49 19.54 -8.17
C TYR A 406 -29.69 18.28 -8.57
N ALA A 407 -29.73 17.90 -9.85
CA ALA A 407 -28.89 16.80 -10.33
C ALA A 407 -27.39 17.17 -10.32
N GLY A 408 -27.09 18.46 -10.53
CA GLY A 408 -25.73 18.95 -10.69
C GLY A 408 -25.13 18.60 -12.05
N ALA A 409 -24.02 19.25 -12.37
CA ALA A 409 -23.27 19.02 -13.60
C ALA A 409 -21.78 19.31 -13.45
N VAL A 410 -20.96 18.60 -14.23
CA VAL A 410 -19.55 18.91 -14.49
C VAL A 410 -19.40 19.28 -15.96
N TYR A 411 -18.67 20.36 -16.25
CA TYR A 411 -18.46 20.90 -17.60
C TYR A 411 -17.02 20.72 -18.03
N LEU A 412 -16.80 20.21 -19.25
CA LEU A 412 -15.50 20.20 -19.91
C LEU A 412 -15.34 21.45 -20.77
N MET A 413 -14.37 22.30 -20.41
CA MET A 413 -14.04 23.52 -21.13
C MET A 413 -12.71 23.34 -21.86
N LEU A 414 -12.72 23.49 -23.18
CA LEU A 414 -11.53 23.28 -23.99
C LEU A 414 -10.61 24.52 -24.07
N GLY A 415 -9.31 24.26 -24.07
CA GLY A 415 -8.26 25.22 -24.38
C GLY A 415 -8.10 25.47 -25.89
N PRO A 416 -7.48 26.60 -26.30
CA PRO A 416 -7.36 27.84 -25.55
C PRO A 416 -8.63 28.69 -25.70
N THR A 417 -9.04 29.34 -24.62
CA THR A 417 -10.15 30.31 -24.60
C THR A 417 -9.75 31.58 -23.84
N SER A 418 -10.45 32.70 -24.06
CA SER A 418 -10.19 33.98 -23.37
C SER A 418 -11.46 34.80 -23.13
N GLY A 419 -11.42 35.67 -22.12
CA GLY A 419 -12.51 36.56 -21.74
C GLY A 419 -13.60 35.85 -20.95
N GLN A 420 -14.85 36.30 -21.09
CA GLN A 420 -15.98 35.70 -20.41
C GLN A 420 -16.61 34.59 -21.26
N VAL A 421 -16.76 33.42 -20.66
CA VAL A 421 -17.27 32.20 -21.31
C VAL A 421 -18.41 31.65 -20.46
N ASP A 422 -19.53 31.32 -21.09
CA ASP A 422 -20.68 30.74 -20.39
C ASP A 422 -20.53 29.22 -20.35
N LEU A 423 -20.76 28.56 -19.21
CA LEU A 423 -20.67 27.10 -19.10
C LEU A 423 -21.63 26.37 -20.06
N SER A 424 -22.71 27.01 -20.50
CA SER A 424 -23.60 26.47 -21.54
C SER A 424 -22.91 26.28 -22.90
N SER A 425 -21.70 26.80 -23.08
CA SER A 425 -20.87 26.63 -24.28
C SER A 425 -19.79 25.55 -24.16
N ALA A 426 -19.75 24.82 -23.05
CA ALA A 426 -18.84 23.69 -22.83
C ALA A 426 -18.88 22.66 -23.95
N GLU A 427 -17.76 21.97 -24.19
CA GLU A 427 -17.71 20.87 -25.15
C GLU A 427 -18.58 19.71 -24.67
N ALA A 428 -18.47 19.38 -23.38
CA ALA A 428 -19.31 18.37 -22.73
C ALA A 428 -19.93 18.88 -21.43
N SER A 429 -21.11 18.37 -21.11
CA SER A 429 -21.72 18.51 -19.79
C SER A 429 -22.18 17.16 -19.26
N LEU A 430 -21.62 16.75 -18.13
CA LEU A 430 -21.90 15.48 -17.46
C LEU A 430 -22.88 15.73 -16.32
N ILE A 431 -24.10 15.21 -16.45
CA ILE A 431 -25.23 15.58 -15.60
C ILE A 431 -25.64 14.39 -14.73
N GLY A 432 -25.94 14.67 -13.45
CA GLY A 432 -26.48 13.68 -12.52
C GLY A 432 -27.65 12.88 -13.08
N GLU A 433 -27.62 11.57 -12.83
CA GLU A 433 -28.61 10.64 -13.39
C GLU A 433 -30.00 10.74 -12.75
N ASP A 434 -30.09 11.29 -11.54
CA ASP A 434 -31.33 11.51 -10.78
C ASP A 434 -31.37 12.90 -10.11
N GLU A 435 -32.53 13.26 -9.57
CA GLU A 435 -32.74 14.49 -8.80
C GLU A 435 -31.96 14.43 -7.48
N TYR A 436 -31.44 15.58 -7.01
CA TYR A 436 -30.70 15.71 -5.75
C TYR A 436 -29.42 14.86 -5.66
N HIS A 437 -28.77 14.57 -6.80
CA HIS A 437 -27.47 13.91 -6.84
C HIS A 437 -26.29 14.87 -6.67
N TYR A 438 -26.48 16.18 -6.84
CA TYR A 438 -25.46 17.21 -6.59
C TYR A 438 -24.08 16.96 -7.25
N VAL A 439 -24.08 16.37 -8.45
CA VAL A 439 -22.83 16.12 -9.18
C VAL A 439 -22.07 17.41 -9.43
N GLY A 440 -20.76 17.40 -9.15
CA GLY A 440 -19.91 18.58 -9.18
C GLY A 440 -19.70 19.26 -7.81
N GLU A 441 -20.37 18.80 -6.75
CA GLU A 441 -20.09 19.19 -5.35
C GLU A 441 -18.76 18.63 -4.86
N HIS A 442 -18.43 17.40 -5.28
CA HIS A 442 -17.25 16.65 -4.86
C HIS A 442 -16.21 16.59 -5.99
N LYS A 443 -14.95 16.29 -5.64
CA LYS A 443 -13.82 16.29 -6.58
C LYS A 443 -14.16 15.48 -7.86
N SER A 444 -13.64 15.96 -8.97
CA SER A 444 -13.55 15.21 -10.23
C SER A 444 -12.12 15.24 -10.70
N SER A 445 -11.69 14.17 -11.35
CA SER A 445 -10.32 14.01 -11.83
C SER A 445 -10.34 13.42 -13.22
N SER A 446 -9.23 13.60 -13.93
CA SER A 446 -8.97 13.00 -15.23
C SER A 446 -7.74 12.10 -15.20
N GLY A 447 -7.67 11.13 -16.11
CA GLY A 447 -6.56 10.18 -16.28
C GLY A 447 -6.93 9.07 -17.28
N ASP A 448 -5.97 8.31 -17.80
CA ASP A 448 -6.21 7.31 -18.86
C ASP A 448 -6.38 5.91 -18.25
N ILE A 449 -7.61 5.60 -17.81
CA ILE A 449 -7.91 4.34 -17.12
C ILE A 449 -7.87 3.13 -18.05
N ASN A 450 -7.88 3.36 -19.35
CA ASN A 450 -8.08 2.32 -20.35
C ASN A 450 -6.92 2.20 -21.36
N GLY A 451 -5.90 3.04 -21.21
CA GLY A 451 -4.65 3.02 -21.96
C GLY A 451 -4.81 3.37 -23.44
N ASP A 452 -5.85 4.13 -23.82
CA ASP A 452 -6.08 4.51 -25.21
C ASP A 452 -5.43 5.85 -25.61
N GLY A 453 -4.80 6.53 -24.65
CA GLY A 453 -4.12 7.81 -24.80
C GLY A 453 -5.04 9.01 -24.74
N HIS A 454 -6.31 8.83 -24.35
CA HIS A 454 -7.23 9.91 -24.00
C HIS A 454 -7.54 9.86 -22.51
N ASN A 455 -7.54 11.03 -21.88
CA ASN A 455 -7.98 11.13 -20.51
C ASN A 455 -9.48 10.80 -20.39
N ASP A 456 -9.81 10.02 -19.38
CA ASP A 456 -11.16 9.65 -18.95
C ASP A 456 -11.53 10.49 -17.72
N ILE A 457 -12.83 10.63 -17.43
CA ILE A 457 -13.32 11.46 -16.33
C ILE A 457 -13.94 10.60 -15.24
N ILE A 458 -13.47 10.75 -14.00
CA ILE A 458 -14.14 10.23 -12.80
C ILE A 458 -14.85 11.35 -12.04
N ILE A 459 -16.12 11.13 -11.69
CA ILE A 459 -16.97 12.07 -10.96
C ILE A 459 -17.55 11.39 -9.72
N GLY A 460 -17.32 11.97 -8.55
CA GLY A 460 -17.93 11.51 -7.30
C GLY A 460 -19.26 12.20 -6.97
N THR A 461 -20.15 11.48 -6.28
CA THR A 461 -21.26 12.07 -5.52
C THR A 461 -21.58 11.23 -4.29
N GLY A 462 -21.58 11.85 -3.11
CA GLY A 462 -22.01 11.21 -1.86
C GLY A 462 -23.54 11.05 -1.72
N GLU A 463 -24.31 11.52 -2.69
CA GLU A 463 -25.77 11.67 -2.60
C GLU A 463 -26.53 10.60 -3.40
N ASP A 464 -25.83 9.72 -4.12
CA ASP A 464 -26.46 8.61 -4.85
C ASP A 464 -27.17 7.63 -3.91
N ASP A 465 -28.43 7.34 -4.24
CA ASP A 465 -29.34 6.52 -3.43
C ASP A 465 -29.50 5.06 -3.94
N THR A 466 -28.76 4.64 -4.97
CA THR A 466 -28.98 3.38 -5.70
C THR A 466 -28.90 2.15 -4.78
N ASN A 467 -27.91 2.12 -3.89
CA ASN A 467 -27.68 1.04 -2.92
C ASN A 467 -28.20 1.35 -1.51
N GLY A 468 -28.90 2.48 -1.35
CA GLY A 468 -29.46 2.93 -0.09
C GLY A 468 -29.36 4.45 0.06
N TYR A 469 -30.13 5.02 0.98
CA TYR A 469 -30.10 6.46 1.25
C TYR A 469 -28.66 6.96 1.49
N LYS A 470 -28.17 7.84 0.62
CA LYS A 470 -26.82 8.41 0.56
C LYS A 470 -25.72 7.35 0.64
N SER A 471 -25.89 6.25 -0.10
CA SER A 471 -24.80 5.29 -0.27
C SER A 471 -23.63 5.91 -1.04
N GLY A 472 -23.93 6.86 -1.92
CA GLY A 472 -22.95 7.51 -2.77
C GLY A 472 -22.49 6.63 -3.92
N ALA A 473 -21.89 7.25 -4.93
CA ALA A 473 -21.33 6.60 -6.10
C ALA A 473 -20.21 7.42 -6.74
N ALA A 474 -19.39 6.76 -7.55
CA ALA A 474 -18.51 7.40 -8.51
C ALA A 474 -18.86 6.93 -9.94
N TYR A 475 -18.72 7.83 -10.90
CA TYR A 475 -19.07 7.60 -12.30
C TYR A 475 -17.85 7.83 -13.18
N LEU A 476 -17.54 6.83 -13.99
CA LEU A 476 -16.45 6.89 -14.97
C LEU A 476 -17.03 7.07 -16.36
N VAL A 477 -16.57 8.09 -17.07
CA VAL A 477 -16.91 8.34 -18.47
C VAL A 477 -15.64 8.36 -19.29
N LEU A 478 -15.55 7.45 -20.25
CA LEU A 478 -14.34 7.32 -21.06
C LEU A 478 -14.25 8.42 -22.12
N GLY A 479 -13.06 8.95 -22.30
CA GLY A 479 -12.73 9.96 -23.30
C GLY A 479 -12.68 9.39 -24.73
N PRO A 480 -12.64 10.26 -25.75
CA PRO A 480 -12.99 11.68 -25.69
C PRO A 480 -14.51 11.90 -25.55
N VAL A 481 -14.91 12.93 -24.81
CA VAL A 481 -16.32 13.23 -24.52
C VAL A 481 -16.81 14.50 -25.23
N SER A 482 -18.09 14.52 -25.62
CA SER A 482 -18.73 15.69 -26.22
C SER A 482 -20.25 15.70 -26.03
N GLY A 483 -20.82 16.90 -26.01
CA GLY A 483 -22.23 17.14 -25.79
C GLY A 483 -22.71 16.83 -24.38
N GLN A 484 -24.03 16.79 -24.22
CA GLN A 484 -24.65 16.49 -22.94
C GLN A 484 -24.67 14.98 -22.68
N ILE A 485 -24.03 14.55 -21.60
CA ILE A 485 -23.92 13.16 -21.15
C ILE A 485 -24.72 13.01 -19.85
N ASP A 486 -25.63 12.05 -19.84
CA ASP A 486 -26.36 11.68 -18.65
C ASP A 486 -25.59 10.56 -17.93
N LEU A 487 -25.29 10.72 -16.64
CA LEU A 487 -24.47 9.75 -15.93
C LEU A 487 -25.11 8.36 -15.77
N SER A 488 -26.41 8.21 -16.07
CA SER A 488 -27.04 6.89 -16.22
C SER A 488 -26.48 6.08 -17.40
N SER A 489 -25.72 6.73 -18.28
CA SER A 489 -25.01 6.15 -19.41
C SER A 489 -23.50 6.14 -19.27
N ALA A 490 -22.97 6.41 -18.07
CA ALA A 490 -21.54 6.30 -17.77
C ALA A 490 -21.01 4.88 -18.08
N ASP A 491 -19.75 4.81 -18.52
CA ASP A 491 -19.09 3.57 -18.90
C ASP A 491 -18.85 2.65 -17.70
N ALA A 492 -18.59 3.24 -16.53
CA ALA A 492 -18.64 2.52 -15.26
C ALA A 492 -19.37 3.31 -14.16
N LYS A 493 -19.96 2.56 -13.23
CA LYS A 493 -20.60 3.10 -12.02
C LYS A 493 -20.12 2.31 -10.81
N LEU A 494 -19.39 2.97 -9.92
CA LEU A 494 -18.89 2.42 -8.67
C LEU A 494 -19.87 2.79 -7.56
N LEU A 495 -20.55 1.80 -6.98
CA LEU A 495 -21.63 2.00 -6.03
C LEU A 495 -21.16 1.81 -4.59
N GLY A 496 -21.50 2.76 -3.71
CA GLY A 496 -21.30 2.61 -2.27
C GLY A 496 -22.02 1.40 -1.67
N GLU A 497 -21.48 0.90 -0.57
CA GLU A 497 -21.91 -0.36 0.03
C GLU A 497 -23.22 -0.26 0.84
N ARG A 498 -23.36 0.81 1.65
CA ARG A 498 -24.44 0.92 2.65
C ARG A 498 -25.01 2.33 2.67
N THR A 499 -26.15 2.48 3.36
CA THR A 499 -26.77 3.79 3.56
C THR A 499 -25.85 4.72 4.34
N THR A 500 -25.78 5.99 3.93
CA THR A 500 -25.07 7.11 4.56
C THR A 500 -23.55 7.03 4.57
N ASP A 501 -22.95 6.10 3.81
CA ASP A 501 -21.49 5.98 3.71
C ASP A 501 -20.87 7.10 2.86
N GLN A 502 -21.66 7.70 1.96
CA GLN A 502 -21.26 8.80 1.07
C GLN A 502 -20.04 8.45 0.19
N ALA A 503 -20.00 7.26 -0.40
CA ALA A 503 -18.97 6.93 -1.38
C ALA A 503 -18.95 7.93 -2.55
N GLY A 504 -17.77 8.32 -3.03
CA GLY A 504 -17.65 9.38 -4.03
C GLY A 504 -17.68 10.79 -3.43
N HIS A 505 -17.52 10.94 -2.11
CA HIS A 505 -17.27 12.24 -1.48
C HIS A 505 -15.94 12.86 -1.97
N SER A 506 -14.97 12.01 -2.30
CA SER A 506 -13.75 12.37 -2.99
C SER A 506 -13.36 11.25 -3.94
N VAL A 507 -12.70 11.60 -5.04
CA VAL A 507 -12.17 10.65 -6.03
C VAL A 507 -10.85 11.20 -6.57
N SER A 508 -9.95 10.30 -6.97
CA SER A 508 -8.69 10.64 -7.64
C SER A 508 -8.24 9.48 -8.50
N TYR A 509 -7.55 9.78 -9.59
CA TYR A 509 -6.62 8.83 -10.20
C TYR A 509 -5.38 8.72 -9.31
N VAL A 510 -4.75 7.55 -9.32
CA VAL A 510 -3.51 7.29 -8.56
C VAL A 510 -2.37 6.80 -9.45
N GLY A 511 -2.51 6.94 -10.77
CA GLY A 511 -1.60 6.34 -11.74
C GLY A 511 -1.70 4.82 -11.73
N ASP A 512 -0.70 4.17 -12.28
CA ASP A 512 -0.59 2.72 -12.40
C ASP A 512 0.08 2.14 -11.14
N ILE A 513 -0.70 1.96 -10.07
CA ILE A 513 -0.15 1.59 -8.75
C ILE A 513 0.31 0.14 -8.70
N ASN A 514 -0.16 -0.70 -9.63
CA ASN A 514 0.14 -2.12 -9.69
C ASN A 514 1.04 -2.52 -10.88
N GLU A 515 1.51 -1.54 -11.67
CA GLU A 515 2.34 -1.70 -12.88
C GLU A 515 1.69 -2.53 -14.02
N ASP A 516 0.36 -2.56 -14.14
CA ASP A 516 -0.35 -3.28 -15.19
C ASP A 516 -0.57 -2.47 -16.49
N SER A 517 -0.03 -1.25 -16.53
CA SER A 517 -0.10 -0.25 -17.61
C SER A 517 -1.46 0.42 -17.78
N PHE A 518 -2.36 0.31 -16.81
CA PHE A 518 -3.59 1.08 -16.74
C PHE A 518 -3.58 1.94 -15.49
N ASP A 519 -4.11 3.16 -15.59
CA ASP A 519 -4.29 3.94 -14.38
C ASP A 519 -5.35 3.28 -13.48
N ASP A 520 -5.21 3.53 -12.18
CA ASP A 520 -6.10 3.08 -11.12
C ASP A 520 -6.81 4.26 -10.47
N ILE A 521 -7.92 3.99 -9.78
CA ILE A 521 -8.68 5.04 -9.07
C ILE A 521 -8.90 4.69 -7.61
N ILE A 522 -9.00 5.75 -6.82
CA ILE A 522 -9.47 5.70 -5.45
C ILE A 522 -10.77 6.47 -5.27
N VAL A 523 -11.65 5.93 -4.43
CA VAL A 523 -12.96 6.51 -4.10
C VAL A 523 -13.07 6.64 -2.58
N GLY A 524 -13.22 7.85 -2.08
CA GLY A 524 -13.44 8.14 -0.65
C GLY A 524 -14.90 8.05 -0.24
N ALA A 525 -15.17 7.35 0.87
CA ALA A 525 -16.45 7.26 1.56
C ALA A 525 -16.26 7.67 3.02
N ASN A 526 -16.29 8.98 3.28
CA ASN A 526 -15.87 9.57 4.54
C ASN A 526 -16.79 9.26 5.74
N SER A 527 -18.01 8.79 5.48
CA SER A 527 -19.01 8.44 6.48
C SER A 527 -19.19 6.91 6.63
N GLU A 528 -18.35 6.11 5.99
CA GLU A 528 -18.39 4.64 6.10
C GLU A 528 -17.99 4.17 7.51
N ASP A 529 -18.65 3.11 7.99
CA ASP A 529 -18.68 2.72 9.41
C ASP A 529 -17.94 1.40 9.72
N SER A 530 -17.23 0.78 8.77
CA SER A 530 -16.58 -0.54 8.95
C SER A 530 -15.48 -0.51 10.02
N GLY A 531 -14.78 0.62 10.15
CA GLY A 531 -13.81 0.90 11.22
C GLY A 531 -14.43 1.44 12.53
N GLY A 532 -15.75 1.58 12.59
CA GLY A 532 -16.49 2.24 13.66
C GLY A 532 -17.18 3.52 13.19
N THR A 533 -17.85 4.24 14.10
CA THR A 533 -18.67 5.41 13.74
C THR A 533 -17.88 6.48 12.98
N ASN A 534 -18.32 6.83 11.77
CA ASN A 534 -17.68 7.80 10.87
C ASN A 534 -16.17 7.54 10.77
N ALA A 535 -15.78 6.27 10.63
CA ALA A 535 -14.39 5.92 10.46
C ALA A 535 -13.87 6.42 9.11
N GLY A 536 -14.71 6.30 8.09
CA GLY A 536 -14.36 6.56 6.71
C GLY A 536 -13.56 5.41 6.11
N THR A 537 -13.77 5.18 4.81
CA THR A 537 -13.09 4.15 4.03
C THR A 537 -12.72 4.71 2.66
N VAL A 538 -11.54 4.36 2.15
CA VAL A 538 -11.13 4.63 0.76
C VAL A 538 -11.05 3.32 0.00
N TYR A 539 -11.63 3.26 -1.18
CA TYR A 539 -11.65 2.07 -2.03
C TYR A 539 -10.66 2.25 -3.18
N LEU A 540 -9.76 1.30 -3.38
CA LEU A 540 -8.93 1.20 -4.58
C LEU A 540 -9.63 0.28 -5.59
N VAL A 541 -9.79 0.75 -6.82
CA VAL A 541 -10.29 -0.06 -7.93
C VAL A 541 -9.28 0.06 -9.07
N THR A 542 -8.72 -1.08 -9.48
CA THR A 542 -7.66 -1.10 -10.47
C THR A 542 -8.20 -1.11 -11.90
N GLY A 543 -7.47 -0.50 -12.82
CA GLY A 543 -7.75 -0.46 -14.25
C GLY A 543 -7.68 -1.85 -14.93
N PRO A 544 -8.23 -1.99 -16.15
CA PRO A 544 -9.21 -1.12 -16.78
C PRO A 544 -10.61 -1.34 -16.22
N ILE A 545 -11.37 -0.26 -16.03
CA ILE A 545 -12.67 -0.27 -15.33
C ILE A 545 -13.83 -0.19 -16.32
N SER A 546 -14.85 -1.04 -16.15
CA SER A 546 -16.10 -0.92 -16.92
C SER A 546 -17.31 -1.54 -16.21
N GLY A 547 -18.49 -1.03 -16.55
CA GLY A 547 -19.77 -1.52 -16.03
C GLY A 547 -20.03 -1.13 -14.58
N GLN A 548 -20.99 -1.81 -13.96
CA GLN A 548 -21.37 -1.50 -12.58
C GLN A 548 -20.54 -2.33 -11.60
N ILE A 549 -19.86 -1.66 -10.68
CA ILE A 549 -19.03 -2.26 -9.63
C ILE A 549 -19.64 -1.90 -8.28
N ASP A 550 -19.81 -2.89 -7.41
CA ASP A 550 -20.14 -2.67 -6.01
C ASP A 550 -18.83 -2.49 -5.25
N LEU A 551 -18.66 -1.38 -4.53
CA LEU A 551 -17.41 -1.10 -3.82
C LEU A 551 -17.11 -2.13 -2.72
N SER A 552 -18.08 -2.98 -2.35
CA SER A 552 -17.81 -4.16 -1.52
C SER A 552 -16.88 -5.18 -2.14
N SER A 553 -16.70 -5.14 -3.47
CA SER A 553 -15.75 -5.94 -4.24
C SER A 553 -14.62 -5.10 -4.84
N ALA A 554 -14.33 -3.91 -4.31
CA ALA A 554 -13.12 -3.17 -4.65
C ALA A 554 -11.87 -4.02 -4.37
N ASP A 555 -10.78 -3.74 -5.09
CA ASP A 555 -9.54 -4.50 -4.99
C ASP A 555 -8.95 -4.36 -3.58
N ALA A 556 -8.88 -3.13 -3.06
CA ALA A 556 -8.57 -2.85 -1.66
C ALA A 556 -9.50 -1.84 -1.00
N LYS A 557 -9.56 -1.90 0.34
CA LYS A 557 -10.30 -0.98 1.21
C LYS A 557 -9.40 -0.49 2.34
N PHE A 558 -9.12 0.81 2.34
CA PHE A 558 -8.37 1.47 3.42
C PHE A 558 -9.34 1.99 4.47
N ILE A 559 -9.42 1.28 5.60
CA ILE A 559 -10.44 1.49 6.62
C ILE A 559 -9.87 2.35 7.77
N GLY A 560 -10.47 3.51 8.01
CA GLY A 560 -10.10 4.42 9.10
C GLY A 560 -10.44 3.87 10.49
N ASN A 561 -10.01 4.56 11.54
CA ASN A 561 -10.49 4.29 12.90
C ASN A 561 -11.78 5.06 13.16
N ALA A 562 -12.57 4.63 14.14
CA ALA A 562 -13.76 5.37 14.56
C ALA A 562 -13.49 6.88 14.75
N TYR A 563 -14.30 7.70 14.09
CA TYR A 563 -14.24 9.16 14.04
C TYR A 563 -13.07 9.78 13.25
N ASP A 564 -12.32 8.98 12.48
CA ASP A 564 -11.23 9.50 11.63
C ASP A 564 -11.75 10.32 10.45
N VAL A 565 -12.91 9.96 9.90
CA VAL A 565 -13.46 10.58 8.68
C VAL A 565 -12.47 10.43 7.52
N ALA A 566 -11.80 9.27 7.43
CA ALA A 566 -10.84 8.97 6.39
C ALA A 566 -11.49 8.95 5.00
N GLY A 567 -10.76 9.45 3.99
CA GLY A 567 -11.31 9.58 2.63
C GLY A 567 -12.22 10.79 2.46
N HIS A 568 -12.20 11.74 3.39
CA HIS A 568 -12.82 13.05 3.15
C HIS A 568 -12.23 13.73 1.93
N ASP A 569 -10.90 13.70 1.85
CA ASP A 569 -10.15 14.10 0.67
C ASP A 569 -9.09 13.04 0.37
N VAL A 570 -8.86 12.80 -0.91
CA VAL A 570 -7.89 11.81 -1.40
C VAL A 570 -7.13 12.37 -2.59
N SER A 571 -5.90 11.88 -2.80
CA SER A 571 -5.05 12.26 -3.93
C SER A 571 -4.14 11.09 -4.29
N GLY A 572 -3.84 10.93 -5.58
CA GLY A 572 -2.62 10.28 -6.03
C GLY A 572 -1.49 11.31 -6.08
N PRO A 573 -0.58 11.37 -5.09
CA PRO A 573 0.50 12.35 -5.09
C PRO A 573 1.67 12.01 -6.02
N GLY A 574 1.62 10.88 -6.73
CA GLY A 574 2.76 10.29 -7.42
C GLY A 574 3.72 9.57 -6.46
N ASP A 575 4.95 9.31 -6.89
CA ASP A 575 6.00 8.70 -6.05
C ASP A 575 6.57 9.70 -5.01
N VAL A 576 6.05 9.66 -3.79
CA VAL A 576 6.52 10.47 -2.65
C VAL A 576 7.47 9.71 -1.73
N THR A 577 7.54 8.38 -1.87
CA THR A 577 8.46 7.53 -1.11
C THR A 577 9.83 7.39 -1.79
N GLY A 578 9.93 7.73 -3.07
CA GLY A 578 11.10 7.57 -3.91
C GLY A 578 11.35 6.10 -4.32
N ASN A 579 10.32 5.26 -4.29
CA ASN A 579 10.42 3.84 -4.61
C ASN A 579 10.21 3.55 -6.12
N GLY A 580 9.77 4.55 -6.89
CA GLY A 580 9.48 4.48 -8.31
C GLY A 580 8.04 4.12 -8.67
N LEU A 581 7.15 4.00 -7.68
CA LEU A 581 5.73 3.68 -7.84
C LEU A 581 4.88 4.83 -7.33
N ASP A 582 3.69 5.00 -7.91
CA ASP A 582 2.75 6.00 -7.44
C ASP A 582 2.16 5.60 -6.08
N ASP A 583 2.02 6.56 -5.17
CA ASP A 583 1.50 6.33 -3.83
C ASP A 583 0.04 6.83 -3.71
N ILE A 584 -0.60 6.58 -2.56
CA ILE A 584 -1.95 7.06 -2.24
C ILE A 584 -1.90 7.95 -0.98
N LEU A 585 -2.53 9.12 -1.06
CA LEU A 585 -2.67 10.04 0.06
C LEU A 585 -4.14 10.14 0.51
N ILE A 586 -4.37 9.93 1.81
CA ILE A 586 -5.72 9.90 2.40
C ILE A 586 -5.81 10.92 3.54
N GLY A 587 -6.67 11.93 3.38
CA GLY A 587 -7.00 12.91 4.41
C GLY A 587 -8.05 12.39 5.41
N ALA A 588 -7.79 12.57 6.70
CA ALA A 588 -8.67 12.20 7.81
C ALA A 588 -8.69 13.30 8.89
N TYR A 589 -9.58 14.28 8.74
CA TYR A 589 -9.68 15.45 9.61
C TYR A 589 -10.54 15.18 10.86
N ASN A 590 -10.10 14.27 11.72
CA ASN A 590 -10.83 14.00 12.96
C ASN A 590 -10.86 15.21 13.92
N SER A 591 -11.74 15.13 14.93
CA SER A 591 -11.84 16.17 15.98
C SER A 591 -10.64 16.27 16.94
N SER A 592 -9.68 15.36 16.82
CA SER A 592 -8.36 15.49 17.43
C SER A 592 -7.51 16.39 16.54
N THR A 593 -6.23 16.09 16.40
CA THR A 593 -5.25 16.83 15.63
C THR A 593 -5.44 16.74 14.11
N GLY A 594 -6.28 15.82 13.61
CA GLY A 594 -6.27 15.42 12.22
C GLY A 594 -5.07 14.54 11.87
N THR A 595 -5.25 13.67 10.88
CA THR A 595 -4.24 12.73 10.39
C THR A 595 -4.32 12.67 8.86
N VAL A 596 -3.17 12.55 8.21
CA VAL A 596 -3.07 12.14 6.81
C VAL A 596 -2.32 10.82 6.77
N TYR A 597 -2.80 9.88 5.96
CA TYR A 597 -2.18 8.57 5.77
C TYR A 597 -1.55 8.53 4.38
N LEU A 598 -0.32 8.05 4.31
CA LEU A 598 0.35 7.71 3.06
C LEU A 598 0.38 6.18 2.94
N ILE A 599 -0.20 5.68 1.87
CA ILE A 599 -0.13 4.26 1.50
C ILE A 599 0.84 4.17 0.34
N GLU A 600 1.89 3.40 0.54
CA GLU A 600 2.96 3.24 -0.44
C GLU A 600 2.48 2.35 -1.59
N GLY A 601 2.82 2.72 -2.82
CA GLY A 601 2.64 1.87 -4.00
C GLY A 601 3.46 0.59 -3.89
N THR A 602 2.96 -0.50 -4.46
CA THR A 602 3.56 -1.84 -4.34
C THR A 602 3.62 -2.53 -5.68
N ASN A 603 4.71 -3.23 -5.98
CA ASN A 603 4.82 -3.97 -7.25
C ASN A 603 3.72 -5.05 -7.33
N GLY A 604 2.87 -4.99 -8.35
CA GLY A 604 2.02 -6.11 -8.74
C GLY A 604 2.84 -7.20 -9.45
N TYR A 605 2.48 -8.48 -9.30
CA TYR A 605 3.16 -9.60 -9.99
C TYR A 605 2.50 -10.05 -11.30
#